data_AF-A0A932CIX9-F1
#
_entry.id   AF-A0A932CIX9-F1
#
_cell.length_a   1.000
_cell.length_b   1.000
_cell.length_c   1.000
_cell.angle_alpha   90.00
_cell.angle_beta   90.00
_cell.angle_gamma   90.00
#
_symmetry.space_group_name_H-M   'P 1'
#
loop_
_entity.id
_entity.type
_entity.pdbx_description
1 polymer ?
#
loop_
_entity_poly.entity_id
_entity_poly.type
_entity_poly.pdbx_seq_one_letter_code
_entity_poly.pdbx_strand_id
1 'polypeptide(L)'
;MANWGFVTNHGAVLALISEHRQITAREIALRLGITERSVHRIIADLEREGYIQRERVGRFNWYEVNSDLPLRHPEMRDIAVGKLLDALLPGGVGDELLAAEESSA
;
A
#
# COMPACT_ATOMS: atom_id res chain seq x y z
N MET A 1 16.99 4.53 -16.85
CA MET A 1 17.09 5.87 -16.24
C MET A 1 16.24 5.87 -14.99
N ALA A 2 16.76 6.33 -13.85
CA ALA A 2 15.93 6.49 -12.66
C ALA A 2 14.95 7.63 -12.93
N ASN A 3 13.68 7.28 -13.19
CA ASN A 3 12.61 8.28 -13.25
C ASN A 3 12.45 8.82 -11.82
N TRP A 4 12.79 10.09 -11.60
CA TRP A 4 12.65 10.71 -10.29
C TRP A 4 11.17 10.79 -9.93
N GLY A 5 10.80 10.26 -8.78
CA GLY A 5 9.44 10.30 -8.26
C GLY A 5 9.45 10.57 -6.77
N PHE A 6 8.39 11.21 -6.27
CA PHE A 6 8.22 11.49 -4.83
C PHE A 6 8.01 10.21 -4.01
N VAL A 7 7.45 9.17 -4.62
CA VAL A 7 7.11 7.91 -3.97
C VAL A 7 8.05 6.82 -4.45
N THR A 8 8.65 6.08 -3.51
CA THR A 8 9.47 4.91 -3.84
C THR A 8 8.61 3.76 -4.35
N ASN A 9 9.20 2.79 -5.03
CA ASN A 9 8.47 1.58 -5.44
C ASN A 9 7.85 0.85 -4.24
N HIS A 10 8.48 0.84 -3.05
CA HIS A 10 7.87 0.27 -1.85
C HIS A 10 6.59 0.99 -1.45
N GLY A 11 6.59 2.33 -1.45
CA GLY A 11 5.40 3.12 -1.16
C GLY A 11 4.30 2.90 -2.20
N ALA A 12 4.66 2.88 -3.48
CA ALA A 12 3.70 2.66 -4.56
C ALA A 12 3.08 1.25 -4.55
N VAL A 13 3.87 0.22 -4.24
CA VAL A 13 3.35 -1.15 -4.06
C VAL A 13 2.41 -1.22 -2.86
N LEU A 14 2.78 -0.61 -1.73
CA LEU A 14 1.94 -0.62 -0.53
C LEU A 14 0.60 0.08 -0.79
N ALA A 15 0.61 1.22 -1.49
CA ALA A 15 -0.61 1.93 -1.89
C ALA A 15 -1.54 1.07 -2.76
N LEU A 16 -0.99 0.41 -3.78
CA LEU A 16 -1.78 -0.49 -4.64
C LEU A 16 -2.35 -1.70 -3.88
N ILE A 17 -1.61 -2.26 -2.93
CA ILE A 17 -2.10 -3.35 -2.08
C ILE A 17 -3.22 -2.86 -1.14
N SER A 18 -3.09 -1.64 -0.61
CA SER A 18 -4.11 -1.02 0.24
C SER A 18 -5.43 -0.80 -0.51
N GLU A 19 -5.38 -0.34 -1.75
CA GLU A 19 -6.55 -0.12 -2.60
C GLU A 19 -7.16 -1.45 -3.13
N HIS A 20 -6.31 -2.44 -3.40
CA HIS A 20 -6.72 -3.69 -4.04
C HIS A 20 -6.12 -4.91 -3.34
N ARG A 21 -6.84 -5.44 -2.34
CA ARG A 21 -6.37 -6.57 -1.51
C ARG A 21 -6.07 -7.87 -2.26
N GLN A 22 -6.58 -8.05 -3.48
CA GLN A 22 -6.35 -9.24 -4.32
C GLN A 22 -5.34 -9.02 -5.45
N ILE A 23 -4.70 -7.85 -5.51
CA ILE A 23 -3.85 -7.48 -6.64
C ILE A 23 -2.67 -8.44 -6.81
N THR A 24 -2.43 -8.87 -8.04
CA THR A 24 -1.35 -9.79 -8.37
C THR A 24 -0.03 -9.04 -8.57
N ALA A 25 1.10 -9.75 -8.37
CA ALA A 25 2.42 -9.18 -8.62
C ALA A 25 2.58 -8.73 -10.09
N ARG A 26 1.93 -9.44 -11.01
CA ARG A 26 1.86 -9.09 -12.43
C ARG A 26 1.14 -7.76 -12.68
N GLU A 27 -0.02 -7.56 -12.07
CA GLU A 27 -0.77 -6.30 -12.20
C GLU A 27 0.00 -5.11 -11.61
N ILE A 28 0.62 -5.29 -10.43
CA ILE A 28 1.48 -4.27 -9.84
C ILE A 28 2.64 -3.92 -10.77
N ALA A 29 3.33 -4.94 -11.31
CA ALA A 29 4.47 -4.75 -12.21
C ALA A 29 4.08 -3.94 -13.46
N LEU A 30 2.92 -4.26 -14.05
CA LEU A 30 2.37 -3.54 -15.19
C LEU A 30 2.02 -2.09 -14.85
N ARG A 31 1.35 -1.84 -13.72
CA ARG A 31 0.96 -0.48 -13.29
C ARG A 31 2.18 0.41 -12.97
N LEU A 32 3.21 -0.15 -12.36
CA LEU A 32 4.40 0.60 -11.91
C LEU A 32 5.54 0.62 -12.93
N GLY A 33 5.44 -0.13 -14.04
CA GLY A 33 6.50 -0.22 -15.04
C GLY A 33 7.79 -0.87 -14.51
N ILE A 34 7.67 -1.79 -13.56
CA ILE A 34 8.79 -2.54 -12.98
C ILE A 34 8.65 -4.05 -13.25
N THR A 35 9.67 -4.84 -12.92
CA THR A 35 9.62 -6.29 -13.13
C THR A 35 8.83 -7.00 -12.03
N GLU A 36 8.15 -8.11 -12.37
CA GLU A 36 7.46 -8.96 -11.37
C GLU A 36 8.40 -9.43 -10.27
N ARG A 37 9.66 -9.76 -10.61
CA ARG A 37 10.71 -10.08 -9.62
C ARG A 37 10.93 -8.93 -8.62
N SER A 38 10.92 -7.68 -9.09
CA SER A 38 11.06 -6.52 -8.21
C SER A 38 9.86 -6.38 -7.27
N VAL A 39 8.65 -6.58 -7.80
CA VAL A 39 7.43 -6.60 -6.99
C VAL A 39 7.48 -7.68 -5.93
N HIS A 40 7.83 -8.93 -6.29
CA HIS A 40 7.94 -10.01 -5.32
C HIS A 40 8.95 -9.72 -4.21
N ARG A 41 10.10 -9.12 -4.54
CA ARG A 41 11.08 -8.68 -3.54
C ARG A 41 10.49 -7.61 -2.62
N ILE A 42 9.80 -6.61 -3.17
CA ILE A 42 9.16 -5.55 -2.39
C ILE A 42 8.08 -6.13 -1.47
N ILE A 43 7.22 -7.03 -1.96
CA ILE A 43 6.20 -7.70 -1.14
C ILE A 43 6.86 -8.47 0.00
N ALA A 44 7.93 -9.22 -0.26
CA ALA A 44 8.66 -9.93 0.79
C ALA A 44 9.29 -8.97 1.82
N ASP A 45 9.80 -7.81 1.39
CA ASP A 45 10.32 -6.78 2.29
C ASP A 45 9.22 -6.16 3.17
N LEU A 46 8.03 -5.93 2.60
CA LEU A 46 6.87 -5.40 3.34
C LEU A 46 6.33 -6.43 4.34
N GLU A 47 6.23 -7.70 3.93
CA GLU A 47 5.74 -8.82 4.76
C GLU A 47 6.69 -9.09 5.94
N ARG A 48 8.01 -9.17 5.67
CA ARG A 48 9.05 -9.39 6.68
C ARG A 48 9.06 -8.34 7.79
N GLU A 49 8.54 -7.16 7.50
CA GLU A 49 8.61 -5.99 8.38
C GLU A 49 7.23 -5.62 8.91
N GLY A 50 6.23 -6.47 8.64
CA GLY A 50 4.89 -6.39 9.23
C GLY A 50 3.96 -5.37 8.58
N TYR A 51 4.37 -4.65 7.53
CA TYR A 51 3.52 -3.69 6.84
C TYR A 51 2.37 -4.34 6.10
N ILE A 52 2.55 -5.59 5.67
CA ILE A 52 1.49 -6.39 5.07
C ILE A 52 1.48 -7.78 5.68
N GLN A 53 0.30 -8.38 5.73
CA GLN A 53 0.10 -9.80 5.88
C GLN A 53 -0.47 -10.36 4.58
N ARG A 54 -0.06 -11.58 4.22
CA ARG A 54 -0.53 -12.27 3.03
C ARG A 54 -1.17 -13.59 3.42
N GLU A 55 -2.42 -13.76 3.04
CA GLU A 55 -3.14 -15.02 3.15
C GLU A 55 -3.37 -15.62 1.76
N ARG A 56 -3.21 -16.93 1.64
CA ARG A 56 -3.50 -17.66 0.41
C ARG A 56 -4.96 -18.11 0.42
N VAL A 57 -5.80 -17.47 -0.38
CA VAL A 57 -7.22 -17.82 -0.50
C VAL A 57 -7.46 -18.48 -1.86
N GLY A 58 -7.40 -19.81 -1.87
CA GLY A 58 -7.53 -20.62 -3.09
C GLY A 58 -6.44 -20.31 -4.12
N ARG A 59 -6.82 -19.66 -5.24
CA ARG A 59 -5.91 -19.35 -6.35
C ARG A 59 -5.32 -17.94 -6.31
N PHE A 60 -5.84 -17.06 -5.45
CA PHE A 60 -5.35 -15.69 -5.31
C PHE A 60 -4.70 -15.49 -3.94
N ASN A 61 -3.97 -14.38 -3.82
CA ASN A 61 -3.48 -13.91 -2.53
C ASN A 61 -4.42 -12.82 -2.05
N TRP A 62 -4.71 -12.81 -0.76
CA TRP A 62 -5.39 -11.73 -0.08
C TRP A 62 -4.38 -11.03 0.82
N TYR A 63 -4.27 -9.71 0.68
CA TYR A 63 -3.37 -8.89 1.47
C TYR A 63 -4.13 -8.05 2.47
N GLU A 64 -3.53 -7.89 3.65
CA GLU A 64 -3.97 -6.95 4.67
C GLU A 64 -2.83 -6.02 5.01
N VAL A 65 -3.10 -4.71 5.06
CA VAL A 65 -2.12 -3.68 5.36
C VAL A 65 -2.20 -3.33 6.83
N ASN A 66 -1.06 -3.28 7.50
CA ASN A 66 -0.97 -2.74 8.85
C ASN A 66 -0.69 -1.23 8.79
N SER A 67 -1.76 -0.43 8.84
CA SER A 67 -1.72 1.03 8.72
C SER A 67 -1.08 1.73 9.92
N ASP A 68 -1.00 1.06 11.07
CA ASP A 68 -0.54 1.65 12.34
C ASP A 68 0.99 1.63 12.49
N LEU A 69 1.69 0.88 11.63
CA LEU A 69 3.14 0.83 11.67
C LEU A 69 3.77 2.16 11.25
N PRO A 70 4.84 2.60 11.93
CA PRO A 70 5.49 3.86 11.62
C PRO A 70 6.23 3.82 10.28
N LEU A 71 6.44 4.98 9.66
CA LEU A 71 7.36 5.10 8.53
C LEU A 71 8.80 4.79 8.98
N ARG A 72 9.56 4.09 8.13
CA ARG A 72 10.93 3.62 8.49
C ARG A 72 11.96 4.73 8.64
N HIS A 73 11.74 5.87 7.98
CA HIS A 73 12.73 6.94 7.98
C HIS A 73 12.86 7.49 9.41
N PRO A 74 14.08 7.65 9.97
CA PRO A 74 14.27 8.06 11.37
C PRO A 74 13.50 9.33 11.74
N GLU A 75 13.43 10.30 10.81
CA GLU A 75 12.74 11.58 10.99
C GLU A 75 11.21 11.49 10.89
N MET A 76 10.66 10.33 10.51
CA MET A 76 9.23 10.12 10.25
C MET A 76 8.65 8.97 11.09
N ARG A 77 9.38 8.51 12.11
CA ARG A 77 8.96 7.38 12.96
C ARG A 77 7.69 7.65 13.76
N ASP A 78 7.32 8.91 13.94
CA ASP A 78 6.07 9.29 14.62
C ASP A 78 4.85 9.33 13.67
N ILE A 79 5.05 9.03 12.39
CA ILE A 79 4.02 9.03 11.36
C ILE A 79 3.66 7.59 11.02
N ALA A 80 2.43 7.19 11.32
CA ALA A 80 1.87 5.92 10.88
C ALA A 80 1.77 5.87 9.35
N VAL A 81 2.05 4.71 8.76
CA VAL A 81 2.04 4.51 7.31
C VAL A 81 0.64 4.75 6.72
N GLY A 82 -0.42 4.55 7.49
CA GLY A 82 -1.79 4.89 7.11
C GLY A 82 -1.93 6.35 6.65
N LYS A 83 -1.28 7.31 7.34
CA LYS A 83 -1.32 8.73 6.95
C LYS A 83 -0.68 8.98 5.59
N LEU A 84 0.37 8.23 5.25
CA LEU A 84 0.96 8.29 3.93
C LEU A 84 -0.01 7.72 2.88
N LEU A 85 -0.68 6.61 3.18
CA LEU A 85 -1.64 5.99 2.28
C LEU A 85 -2.84 6.90 2.02
N ASP A 86 -3.37 7.56 3.06
CA ASP A 86 -4.43 8.56 2.93
C ASP A 86 -4.02 9.73 2.03
N ALA A 87 -2.75 10.15 2.09
CA ALA A 87 -2.24 11.22 1.24
C ALA A 87 -2.01 10.79 -0.22
N LEU A 88 -1.87 9.49 -0.48
CA LEU A 88 -1.58 8.94 -1.81
C LEU A 88 -2.80 8.43 -2.55
N LEU A 89 -3.86 8.04 -1.83
CA LEU A 89 -5.07 7.44 -2.39
C LEU A 89 -6.23 8.44 -2.33
N PRO A 90 -6.89 8.76 -3.45
CA PRO A 90 -8.10 9.56 -3.43
C PRO A 90 -9.21 8.78 -2.70
N GLY A 91 -9.77 9.34 -1.63
CA GLY A 91 -10.81 8.68 -0.82
C GLY A 91 -10.29 7.92 0.39
N GLY A 92 -9.35 8.49 1.16
CA GLY A 92 -8.83 7.87 2.40
C GLY A 92 -9.95 7.42 3.36
N VAL A 93 -9.63 6.60 4.35
CA VAL A 93 -10.60 6.07 5.35
C VAL A 93 -11.39 7.21 6.05
N GLY A 94 -10.88 8.45 6.02
CA GLY A 94 -11.59 9.65 6.46
C GLY A 94 -12.73 10.13 5.54
N ASP A 95 -12.68 9.90 4.23
CA ASP A 95 -13.73 10.32 3.28
C ASP A 95 -14.97 9.42 3.36
N GLU A 96 -14.83 8.13 3.69
CA GLU A 96 -15.99 7.28 3.98
C GLU A 96 -16.73 7.71 5.26
N LEU A 97 -16.01 8.28 6.24
CA LEU A 97 -16.62 8.82 7.46
C LEU A 97 -17.34 10.15 7.19
N LEU A 98 -16.78 11.03 6.34
CA LEU A 98 -17.42 12.27 5.92
C LEU A 98 -18.63 12.02 5.01
N ALA A 99 -18.56 11.05 4.10
CA ALA A 99 -19.69 10.65 3.25
C ALA A 99 -20.83 10.00 4.05
N ALA A 100 -20.51 9.28 5.14
CA ALA A 100 -21.51 8.71 6.04
C ALA A 100 -22.22 9.79 6.89
N GLU A 101 -21.53 10.87 7.27
CA GLU A 101 -22.14 11.99 8.00
C GLU A 101 -23.00 12.89 7.12
N GLU A 102 -22.62 13.12 5.85
CA GLU A 102 -23.41 13.94 4.92
C GLU A 102 -24.68 13.23 4.39
N SER A 103 -24.72 11.89 4.37
CA SER A 103 -25.91 11.13 3.94
C SER A 103 -27.06 11.09 4.96
N SER A 104 -26.85 11.64 6.16
CA SER A 104 -27.86 11.71 7.23
C SER A 104 -28.46 13.11 7.43
N ALA A 105 -28.17 14.07 6.54
CA ALA A 105 -28.69 15.45 6.59
C ALA A 105 -29.77 15.74 5.53
#